data_AF-A0A1Q3N9B5-F1
#
_entry.id   AF-A0A1Q3N9B5-F1
#
_cell.length_a   1.000
_cell.length_b   1.000
_cell.length_c   1.000
_cell.angle_alpha   90.00
_cell.angle_beta   90.00
_cell.angle_gamma   90.00
#
_symmetry.space_group_name_H-M   'P 1'
#
loop_
_entity.id
_entity.type
_entity.pdbx_description
1 polymer ?
#
loop_
_entity_poly.entity_id
_entity_poly.type
_entity_poly.pdbx_seq_one_letter_code
_entity_poly.pdbx_strand_id
1 'polypeptide(L)'
;MKNYIGYLPYENIQNIPSQHVPAHEFIFFLHDQCANLLVQYEQSNIAKIGIDTIVEAYSNKFPNNDSDIIEILQFCRNEGLDAPYYHFLISKILMGLTSDLLHFTYEALKAFEKRKFSVAYSLLRKPFKENLIFICLVLNNYENFIELFEQETDKSLNNFYKHSSSRKAIFEEIIPKLALPDLFEAELIDNMIFSKQYPLGLEISCQKATHLITSQGDFLKTGRMFINSIFNDPNNLDQYEPVYTSLPYIMIFTTHVLLEGFQKLVNLNENTYQHITLSTLGCYENLFTDGRKRALTQSYAKAFGEFLQCIHCGKKIFLTKENSLRMYMTGVLICNHCQFDSEFPFYWLLSKSSTRFNGDDYEDDNVWKDTILSRMFKSQKD
;
A
#
# COMPACT_ATOMS: atom_id res chain seq x y z
N MET A 1 20.79 13.94 -14.06
CA MET A 1 21.40 12.76 -13.39
C MET A 1 20.85 11.51 -14.05
N LYS A 2 21.67 10.47 -14.27
CA LYS A 2 21.17 9.22 -14.85
C LYS A 2 20.12 8.61 -13.91
N ASN A 3 18.99 8.15 -14.46
CA ASN A 3 17.89 7.51 -13.73
C ASN A 3 17.06 8.40 -12.79
N TYR A 4 17.13 9.72 -12.88
CA TYR A 4 16.26 10.61 -12.10
C TYR A 4 14.92 10.81 -12.83
N ILE A 5 13.80 10.46 -12.21
CA ILE A 5 12.46 10.53 -12.80
C ILE A 5 11.86 11.93 -12.61
N GLY A 6 12.15 12.57 -11.47
CA GLY A 6 11.62 13.90 -11.15
C GLY A 6 10.29 13.86 -10.40
N TYR A 7 10.01 12.75 -9.71
CA TYR A 7 8.88 12.64 -8.79
C TYR A 7 9.19 13.36 -7.47
N LEU A 8 10.42 13.21 -6.97
CA LEU A 8 10.90 13.91 -5.78
C LEU A 8 11.80 15.08 -6.16
N PRO A 9 11.86 16.15 -5.34
CA PRO A 9 12.90 17.17 -5.47
C PRO A 9 14.30 16.56 -5.45
N TYR A 10 15.19 17.06 -6.31
CA TYR A 10 16.56 16.54 -6.46
C TYR A 10 17.36 16.53 -5.15
N GLU A 11 17.19 17.54 -4.30
CA GLU A 11 17.82 17.66 -2.99
C GLU A 11 17.53 16.48 -2.04
N ASN A 12 16.37 15.82 -2.21
CA ASN A 12 15.98 14.67 -1.41
C ASN A 12 16.72 13.39 -1.83
N ILE A 13 17.03 13.24 -3.11
CA ILE A 13 17.63 12.01 -3.67
C ILE A 13 19.15 12.10 -3.88
N GLN A 14 19.76 13.27 -3.70
CA GLN A 14 21.19 13.50 -4.00
C GLN A 14 22.15 12.55 -3.27
N ASN A 15 21.74 12.02 -2.12
CA ASN A 15 22.54 11.11 -1.31
C ASN A 15 22.34 9.63 -1.67
N ILE A 16 21.32 9.32 -2.48
CA ILE A 16 20.93 7.96 -2.87
C ILE A 16 21.73 7.56 -4.13
N PRO A 17 22.28 6.34 -4.18
CA PRO A 17 22.95 5.85 -5.39
C PRO A 17 22.04 5.92 -6.62
N SER A 18 22.57 6.36 -7.75
CA SER A 18 21.80 6.59 -8.98
C SER A 18 21.05 5.36 -9.51
N GLN A 19 21.52 4.15 -9.19
CA GLN A 19 20.83 2.90 -9.53
C GLN A 19 19.54 2.69 -8.74
N HIS A 20 19.45 3.25 -7.52
CA HIS A 20 18.35 3.09 -6.58
C HIS A 20 17.34 4.23 -6.63
N VAL A 21 17.71 5.38 -7.22
CA VAL A 21 16.85 6.57 -7.32
C VAL A 21 15.46 6.25 -7.89
N PRO A 22 15.30 5.55 -9.04
CA PRO A 22 13.97 5.22 -9.56
C PRO A 22 13.10 4.41 -8.59
N ALA A 23 13.70 3.43 -7.90
CA ALA A 23 12.99 2.58 -6.95
C ALA A 23 12.57 3.39 -5.72
N HIS A 24 13.42 4.30 -5.24
CA HIS A 24 13.10 5.21 -4.14
C HIS A 24 11.95 6.17 -4.49
N GLU A 25 12.03 6.82 -5.65
CA GLU A 25 10.95 7.67 -6.15
C GLU A 25 9.65 6.88 -6.34
N PHE A 26 9.74 5.62 -6.80
CA PHE A 26 8.58 4.75 -6.96
C PHE A 26 7.93 4.35 -5.63
N ILE A 27 8.72 4.06 -4.60
CA ILE A 27 8.17 3.78 -3.26
C ILE A 27 7.43 5.01 -2.72
N PHE A 28 7.97 6.21 -2.90
CA PHE A 28 7.27 7.45 -2.54
C PHE A 28 5.99 7.65 -3.33
N PHE A 29 6.00 7.37 -4.63
CA PHE A 29 4.79 7.39 -5.45
C PHE A 29 3.72 6.45 -4.92
N LEU A 30 4.06 5.20 -4.60
CA LEU A 30 3.11 4.23 -4.01
C LEU A 30 2.57 4.71 -2.66
N HIS A 31 3.45 5.22 -1.80
CA HIS A 31 3.06 5.83 -0.52
C HIS A 31 2.03 6.94 -0.71
N ASP A 32 2.29 7.87 -1.63
CA ASP A 32 1.43 9.03 -1.85
C ASP A 32 0.08 8.63 -2.46
N GLN A 33 0.03 7.59 -3.31
CA GLN A 33 -1.24 7.02 -3.77
C GLN A 33 -2.08 6.49 -2.59
N CYS A 34 -1.46 5.76 -1.66
CA CYS A 34 -2.14 5.27 -0.47
C CYS A 34 -2.57 6.40 0.47
N ALA A 35 -1.73 7.42 0.65
CA ALA A 35 -2.06 8.59 1.45
C ALA A 35 -3.23 9.39 0.85
N ASN A 36 -3.23 9.58 -0.47
CA ASN A 36 -4.33 10.24 -1.17
C ASN A 36 -5.65 9.46 -1.01
N LEU A 37 -5.60 8.12 -1.11
CA LEU A 37 -6.77 7.27 -0.88
C LEU A 37 -7.34 7.45 0.54
N LEU A 38 -6.47 7.44 1.57
CA LEU A 38 -6.87 7.66 2.96
C LEU A 38 -7.49 9.05 3.16
N VAL A 39 -6.85 10.11 2.66
CA VAL A 39 -7.33 11.49 2.79
C VAL A 39 -8.69 11.68 2.08
N GLN A 40 -8.85 11.12 0.88
CA GLN A 40 -10.13 11.19 0.17
C GLN A 40 -11.23 10.43 0.92
N TYR A 41 -10.91 9.26 1.47
CA TYR A 41 -11.85 8.50 2.30
C TYR A 41 -12.27 9.30 3.55
N GLU A 42 -11.33 9.93 4.24
CA GLU A 42 -11.62 10.81 5.39
C GLU A 42 -12.52 11.99 5.02
N GLN A 43 -12.20 12.67 3.91
CA GLN A 43 -12.95 13.82 3.42
C GLN A 43 -14.38 13.47 2.97
N SER A 44 -14.59 12.22 2.53
CA SER A 44 -15.92 11.74 2.11
C SER A 44 -16.93 11.64 3.27
N ASN A 45 -16.46 11.69 4.53
CA ASN A 45 -17.26 11.45 5.75
C ASN A 45 -17.98 10.08 5.79
N ILE A 46 -17.65 9.14 4.89
CA ILE A 46 -18.32 7.82 4.82
C ILE A 46 -18.16 7.05 6.13
N ALA A 47 -16.98 7.11 6.74
CA ALA A 47 -16.71 6.48 8.04
C ALA A 47 -17.68 6.92 9.16
N LYS A 48 -18.33 8.09 9.03
CA LYS A 48 -19.31 8.60 10.01
C LYS A 48 -20.69 7.96 9.86
N ILE A 49 -21.05 7.50 8.67
CA ILE A 49 -22.38 6.94 8.38
C ILE A 49 -22.72 5.80 9.35
N GLY A 50 -21.77 4.89 9.60
CA GLY A 50 -21.94 3.78 10.54
C GLY A 50 -22.25 4.25 11.96
N ILE A 51 -21.45 5.19 12.50
CA ILE A 51 -21.64 5.69 13.87
C ILE A 51 -22.89 6.55 14.00
N ASP A 52 -23.20 7.40 13.01
CA ASP A 52 -24.38 8.25 13.04
C ASP A 52 -25.66 7.39 13.07
N THR A 53 -25.71 6.32 12.27
CA THR A 53 -26.82 5.35 12.27
C THR A 53 -26.98 4.66 13.65
N ILE A 54 -25.87 4.25 14.25
CA ILE A 54 -25.83 3.61 15.56
C ILE A 54 -26.31 4.56 16.67
N VAL A 55 -25.80 5.78 16.69
CA VAL A 55 -26.14 6.80 17.69
C VAL A 55 -27.60 7.21 17.57
N GLU A 56 -28.12 7.34 16.34
CA GLU A 56 -29.53 7.63 16.10
C GLU A 56 -30.43 6.51 16.65
N ALA A 57 -30.12 5.24 16.33
CA ALA A 57 -30.87 4.09 16.84
C ALA A 57 -30.85 4.02 18.37
N TYR A 58 -29.70 4.27 18.99
CA TYR A 58 -29.57 4.32 20.45
C TYR A 58 -30.40 5.46 21.07
N SER A 59 -30.29 6.68 20.53
CA SER A 59 -30.97 7.87 21.05
C SER A 59 -32.49 7.77 20.96
N ASN A 60 -33.01 7.11 19.92
CA ASN A 60 -34.43 6.83 19.77
C ASN A 60 -34.97 5.89 20.87
N LYS A 61 -34.15 4.94 21.34
CA LYS A 61 -34.53 3.99 22.40
C LYS A 61 -34.30 4.54 23.81
N PHE A 62 -33.25 5.35 23.98
CA PHE A 62 -32.83 5.91 25.27
C PHE A 62 -32.72 7.45 25.20
N PRO A 63 -33.85 8.18 25.11
CA PRO A 63 -33.82 9.64 25.06
C PRO A 63 -33.28 10.23 26.37
N ASN A 64 -32.30 11.14 26.28
CA ASN A 64 -31.62 11.84 27.39
C ASN A 64 -30.61 11.01 28.20
N ASN A 65 -29.99 9.98 27.61
CA ASN A 65 -28.87 9.28 28.24
C ASN A 65 -27.52 9.81 27.73
N ASP A 66 -26.62 10.18 28.65
CA ASP A 66 -25.22 10.51 28.34
C ASP A 66 -24.41 9.21 28.36
N SER A 67 -24.42 8.49 27.24
CA SER A 67 -23.83 7.15 27.15
C SER A 67 -22.42 7.14 26.59
N ASP A 68 -21.58 6.24 27.12
CA ASP A 68 -20.26 5.95 26.56
C ASP A 68 -20.38 5.15 25.25
N ILE A 69 -19.39 5.28 24.37
CA ILE A 69 -19.34 4.58 23.08
C ILE A 69 -19.40 3.05 23.26
N ILE A 70 -18.85 2.52 24.36
CA ILE A 70 -18.90 1.08 24.66
C ILE A 70 -20.34 0.61 24.88
N GLU A 71 -21.15 1.38 25.62
CA GLU A 71 -22.56 1.04 25.86
C GLU A 71 -23.36 1.05 24.55
N ILE A 72 -23.09 2.04 23.70
CA ILE A 72 -23.71 2.16 22.38
C ILE A 72 -23.36 0.96 21.49
N LEU A 73 -22.09 0.53 21.49
CA LEU A 73 -21.64 -0.64 20.72
C LEU A 73 -22.26 -1.95 21.24
N GLN A 74 -22.37 -2.11 22.56
CA GLN A 74 -23.05 -3.26 23.17
C GLN A 74 -24.54 -3.30 22.81
N PHE A 75 -25.20 -2.15 22.79
CA PHE A 75 -26.57 -2.04 22.31
C PHE A 75 -26.71 -2.51 20.85
N CYS A 76 -25.82 -2.08 19.96
CA CYS A 76 -25.87 -2.51 18.56
C CYS A 76 -25.79 -4.02 18.38
N ARG A 77 -24.90 -4.68 19.13
CA ARG A 77 -24.80 -6.15 19.12
C ARG A 77 -26.09 -6.81 19.60
N ASN A 78 -26.70 -6.29 20.66
CA ASN A 78 -27.92 -6.86 21.23
C ASN A 78 -29.15 -6.71 20.32
N GLU A 79 -29.25 -5.62 19.56
CA GLU A 79 -30.36 -5.37 18.62
C GLU A 79 -30.11 -5.93 17.21
N GLY A 80 -28.97 -6.59 16.96
CA GLY A 80 -28.64 -7.13 15.63
C GLY A 80 -28.33 -6.06 14.58
N LEU A 81 -27.83 -4.89 15.00
CA LEU A 81 -27.38 -3.82 14.09
C LEU A 81 -25.97 -4.09 13.54
N ASP A 82 -25.76 -5.27 12.97
CA ASP A 82 -24.43 -5.78 12.61
C ASP A 82 -23.75 -4.95 11.49
N ALA A 83 -24.48 -4.60 10.43
CA ALA A 83 -23.93 -3.86 9.30
C ALA A 83 -23.35 -2.48 9.69
N PRO A 84 -24.08 -1.57 10.36
CA PRO A 84 -23.52 -0.29 10.78
C PRO A 84 -22.42 -0.46 11.84
N TYR A 85 -22.54 -1.46 12.71
CA TYR A 85 -21.54 -1.81 13.72
C TYR A 85 -20.20 -2.20 13.08
N TYR A 86 -20.19 -3.16 12.15
CA TYR A 86 -19.00 -3.55 11.42
C TYR A 86 -18.46 -2.41 10.55
N HIS A 87 -19.34 -1.65 9.90
CA HIS A 87 -18.91 -0.49 9.11
C HIS A 87 -18.11 0.50 9.96
N PHE A 88 -18.63 0.88 11.13
CA PHE A 88 -17.95 1.81 12.03
C PHE A 88 -16.58 1.28 12.47
N LEU A 89 -16.53 0.06 13.03
CA LEU A 89 -15.29 -0.48 13.59
C LEU A 89 -14.23 -0.72 12.54
N ILE A 90 -14.58 -1.35 11.41
CA ILE A 90 -13.62 -1.63 10.34
C ILE A 90 -13.11 -0.35 9.70
N SER A 91 -13.98 0.66 9.51
CA SER A 91 -13.53 1.97 9.01
C SER A 91 -12.49 2.58 9.94
N LYS A 92 -12.73 2.61 11.25
CA LYS A 92 -11.79 3.17 12.23
C LYS A 92 -10.48 2.40 12.31
N ILE A 93 -10.55 1.07 12.33
CA ILE A 93 -9.37 0.21 12.41
C ILE A 93 -8.53 0.33 11.13
N LEU A 94 -9.15 0.23 9.95
CA LEU A 94 -8.43 0.34 8.68
C LEU A 94 -7.79 1.72 8.51
N MET A 95 -8.50 2.81 8.83
CA MET A 95 -7.95 4.16 8.79
C MET A 95 -6.75 4.31 9.74
N GLY A 96 -6.88 3.86 10.99
CA GLY A 96 -5.81 3.96 11.99
C GLY A 96 -4.56 3.16 11.61
N LEU A 97 -4.73 1.90 11.18
CA LEU A 97 -3.62 1.05 10.74
C LEU A 97 -2.94 1.62 9.49
N THR A 98 -3.72 2.14 8.54
CA THR A 98 -3.20 2.75 7.31
C THR A 98 -2.43 4.03 7.62
N SER A 99 -2.98 4.94 8.43
CA SER A 99 -2.32 6.18 8.84
C SER A 99 -0.98 5.90 9.52
N ASP A 100 -0.95 4.99 10.50
CA ASP A 100 0.28 4.64 11.21
C ASP A 100 1.31 3.97 10.27
N LEU A 101 0.88 3.07 9.39
CA LEU A 101 1.73 2.46 8.37
C LEU A 101 2.39 3.52 7.48
N LEU A 102 1.63 4.49 6.98
CA LEU A 102 2.11 5.52 6.07
C LEU A 102 3.06 6.50 6.76
N HIS A 103 2.72 6.99 7.97
CA HIS A 103 3.58 7.90 8.72
C HIS A 103 4.97 7.30 9.02
N PHE A 104 5.01 6.07 9.52
CA PHE A 104 6.28 5.40 9.80
C PHE A 104 7.08 5.10 8.52
N THR A 105 6.40 4.74 7.42
CA THR A 105 7.05 4.51 6.13
C THR A 105 7.65 5.80 5.57
N TYR A 106 6.90 6.90 5.58
CA TYR A 106 7.38 8.21 5.14
C TYR A 106 8.63 8.66 5.90
N GLU A 107 8.58 8.61 7.24
CA GLU A 107 9.73 9.00 8.08
C GLU A 107 10.94 8.09 7.87
N ALA A 108 10.72 6.79 7.62
CA ALA A 108 11.80 5.88 7.27
C ALA A 108 12.46 6.25 5.93
N LEU A 109 11.66 6.56 4.90
CA LEU A 109 12.17 6.98 3.59
C LEU A 109 12.95 8.30 3.70
N LYS A 110 12.44 9.27 4.47
CA LYS A 110 13.16 10.52 4.77
C LYS A 110 14.44 10.30 5.55
N ALA A 111 14.51 9.28 6.40
CA ALA A 111 15.75 8.89 7.06
C ALA A 111 16.76 8.27 6.07
N PHE A 112 16.32 7.49 5.08
CA PHE A 112 17.19 6.97 4.00
C PHE A 112 17.78 8.06 3.10
N GLU A 113 17.00 9.10 2.77
CA GLU A 113 17.48 10.30 2.06
C GLU A 113 18.64 10.99 2.80
N LYS A 114 18.65 10.89 4.14
CA LYS A 114 19.65 11.47 5.03
C LYS A 114 20.74 10.48 5.47
N ARG A 115 20.78 9.27 4.89
CA ARG A 115 21.70 8.17 5.27
C ARG A 115 21.64 7.78 6.75
N LYS A 116 20.50 7.99 7.41
CA LYS A 116 20.25 7.60 8.81
C LYS A 116 19.71 6.17 8.88
N PHE A 117 20.49 5.20 8.40
CA PHE A 117 20.05 3.82 8.19
C PHE A 117 19.47 3.15 9.43
N SER A 118 20.13 3.29 10.59
CA SER A 118 19.64 2.71 11.85
C SER A 118 18.24 3.22 12.23
N VAL A 119 18.02 4.52 12.08
CA VAL A 119 16.71 5.13 12.35
C VAL A 119 15.69 4.65 11.33
N ALA A 120 16.05 4.65 10.04
CA ALA A 120 15.18 4.24 8.95
C ALA A 120 14.70 2.78 9.11
N TYR A 121 15.62 1.84 9.35
CA TYR A 121 15.29 0.44 9.55
C TYR A 121 14.53 0.17 10.86
N SER A 122 14.78 0.95 11.92
CA SER A 122 13.98 0.86 13.15
C SER A 122 12.52 1.26 12.90
N LEU A 123 12.30 2.28 12.07
CA LEU A 123 10.96 2.74 11.70
C LEU A 123 10.24 1.76 10.78
N LEU A 124 10.91 1.16 9.77
CA LEU A 124 10.29 0.20 8.83
C LEU A 124 9.77 -1.08 9.51
N ARG A 125 10.24 -1.41 10.72
CA ARG A 125 9.84 -2.63 11.43
C ARG A 125 8.33 -2.69 11.68
N LYS A 126 7.71 -1.60 12.16
CA LYS A 126 6.30 -1.57 12.57
C LYS A 126 5.32 -1.62 11.38
N PRO A 127 5.46 -0.78 10.32
CA PRO A 127 4.58 -0.78 9.15
C PRO A 127 4.28 -2.16 8.57
N PHE A 128 5.32 -2.96 8.30
CA PHE A 128 5.16 -4.18 7.52
C PHE A 128 5.02 -5.44 8.38
N LYS A 129 5.63 -5.48 9.58
CA LYS A 129 5.51 -6.65 10.45
C LYS A 129 4.24 -6.66 11.28
N GLU A 130 3.68 -5.49 11.55
CA GLU A 130 2.51 -5.33 12.43
C GLU A 130 1.35 -4.79 11.60
N ASN A 131 1.37 -3.52 11.16
CA ASN A 131 0.20 -2.89 10.54
C ASN A 131 -0.30 -3.64 9.30
N LEU A 132 0.58 -3.97 8.35
CA LEU A 132 0.20 -4.69 7.12
C LEU A 132 -0.45 -6.05 7.41
N ILE A 133 0.04 -6.79 8.42
CA ILE A 133 -0.53 -8.09 8.80
C ILE A 133 -1.94 -7.91 9.37
N PHE A 134 -2.12 -6.94 10.25
CA PHE A 134 -3.45 -6.64 10.81
C PHE A 134 -4.43 -6.21 9.72
N ILE A 135 -3.98 -5.41 8.75
CA ILE A 135 -4.80 -5.05 7.59
C ILE A 135 -5.19 -6.31 6.80
N CYS A 136 -4.25 -7.20 6.48
CA CYS A 136 -4.56 -8.44 5.77
C CYS A 136 -5.56 -9.32 6.54
N LEU A 137 -5.43 -9.43 7.86
CA LEU A 137 -6.38 -10.16 8.71
C LEU A 137 -7.78 -9.57 8.67
N VAL A 138 -7.90 -8.24 8.79
CA VAL A 138 -9.17 -7.52 8.66
C VAL A 138 -9.82 -7.82 7.31
N LEU A 139 -9.06 -7.80 6.23
CA LEU A 139 -9.59 -8.05 4.89
C LEU A 139 -9.94 -9.52 4.64
N ASN A 140 -9.28 -10.45 5.33
CA ASN A 140 -9.53 -11.86 5.15
C ASN A 140 -10.91 -12.26 5.66
N ASN A 141 -11.20 -11.93 6.91
CA ASN A 141 -12.49 -12.10 7.53
C ASN A 141 -12.67 -11.04 8.63
N TYR A 142 -13.37 -9.95 8.30
CA TYR A 142 -13.57 -8.83 9.21
C TYR A 142 -14.48 -9.18 10.39
N GLU A 143 -15.46 -10.07 10.21
CA GLU A 143 -16.39 -10.48 11.27
C GLU A 143 -15.62 -11.26 12.36
N ASN A 144 -14.87 -12.30 11.95
CA ASN A 144 -14.00 -13.05 12.85
C ASN A 144 -12.90 -12.18 13.47
N PHE A 145 -12.36 -11.21 12.72
CA PHE A 145 -11.39 -10.26 13.26
C PHE A 145 -11.99 -9.44 14.41
N ILE A 146 -13.20 -8.90 14.24
CA ILE A 146 -13.87 -8.11 15.27
C ILE A 146 -14.21 -8.97 16.48
N GLU A 147 -14.68 -10.21 16.29
CA GLU A 147 -14.91 -11.14 17.40
C GLU A 147 -13.64 -11.39 18.23
N LEU A 148 -12.48 -11.55 17.58
CA LEU A 148 -11.20 -11.70 18.27
C LEU A 148 -10.71 -10.40 18.92
N PHE A 149 -11.05 -9.25 18.34
CA PHE A 149 -10.71 -7.93 18.85
C PHE A 149 -11.52 -7.57 20.12
N GLU A 150 -12.80 -7.94 20.17
CA GLU A 150 -13.67 -7.72 21.34
C GLU A 150 -13.33 -8.61 22.55
N GLN A 151 -12.59 -9.71 22.34
CA GLN A 151 -12.06 -10.56 23.40
C GLN A 151 -10.80 -9.94 24.05
N GLU A 152 -9.98 -10.75 24.72
CA GLU A 152 -8.66 -10.33 25.21
C GLU A 152 -7.67 -10.20 24.04
N THR A 153 -7.66 -9.02 23.40
CA THR A 153 -6.82 -8.66 22.25
C THR A 153 -5.35 -9.08 22.41
N ASP A 154 -4.79 -8.96 23.62
CA ASP A 154 -3.41 -9.32 23.93
C ASP A 154 -3.14 -10.85 23.90
N LYS A 155 -4.17 -11.69 24.06
CA LYS A 155 -4.05 -13.15 23.98
C LYS A 155 -4.57 -13.70 22.64
N SER A 156 -5.64 -13.14 22.10
CA SER A 156 -6.26 -13.59 20.85
C SER A 156 -5.39 -13.23 19.64
N LEU A 157 -4.98 -11.96 19.51
CA LEU A 157 -4.25 -11.48 18.34
C LEU A 157 -2.75 -11.77 18.43
N ASN A 158 -2.12 -11.68 19.62
CA ASN A 158 -0.68 -11.93 19.76
C ASN A 158 -0.25 -13.39 19.53
N ASN A 159 -1.17 -14.34 19.71
CA ASN A 159 -0.87 -15.76 19.44
C ASN A 159 -1.05 -16.11 17.95
N PHE A 160 -1.86 -15.34 17.21
CA PHE A 160 -2.21 -15.65 15.83
C PHE A 160 -1.05 -15.44 14.83
N TYR A 161 -0.15 -14.48 15.06
CA TYR A 161 0.94 -14.13 14.11
C TYR A 161 2.35 -14.61 14.52
N LYS A 162 2.53 -15.22 15.70
CA LYS A 162 3.83 -15.71 16.18
C LYS A 162 4.38 -16.89 15.38
N HIS A 163 3.52 -17.67 14.72
CA HIS A 163 3.93 -18.82 13.91
C HIS A 163 4.06 -18.45 12.43
N SER A 164 5.17 -18.86 11.79
CA SER A 164 5.42 -18.58 10.36
C SER A 164 4.39 -19.21 9.43
N SER A 165 3.90 -20.40 9.76
CA SER A 165 2.81 -21.08 9.04
C SER A 165 1.53 -20.24 9.03
N SER A 166 1.22 -19.55 10.13
CA SER A 166 0.04 -18.69 10.22
C SER A 166 0.18 -17.42 9.39
N ARG A 167 1.39 -16.82 9.32
CA ARG A 167 1.61 -15.62 8.48
C ARG A 167 1.54 -15.93 6.99
N LYS A 168 2.16 -17.03 6.55
CA LYS A 168 2.07 -17.46 5.16
C LYS A 168 0.63 -17.72 4.76
N ALA A 169 -0.15 -18.39 5.62
CA ALA A 169 -1.58 -18.63 5.38
C ALA A 169 -2.39 -17.33 5.23
N ILE A 170 -2.08 -16.28 6.01
CA ILE A 170 -2.73 -14.96 5.85
C ILE A 170 -2.49 -14.41 4.44
N PHE A 171 -1.26 -14.48 3.94
CA PHE A 171 -0.92 -14.01 2.59
C PHE A 171 -1.54 -14.89 1.49
N GLU A 172 -1.55 -16.21 1.67
CA GLU A 172 -2.19 -17.15 0.74
C GLU A 172 -3.70 -16.91 0.62
N GLU A 173 -4.36 -16.46 1.68
CA GLU A 173 -5.79 -16.17 1.67
C GLU A 173 -6.13 -14.79 1.08
N ILE A 174 -5.27 -13.78 1.29
CA ILE A 174 -5.53 -12.42 0.80
C ILE A 174 -5.18 -12.25 -0.68
N ILE A 175 -4.13 -12.89 -1.18
CA ILE A 175 -3.65 -12.74 -2.56
C ILE A 175 -4.76 -12.99 -3.59
N PRO A 176 -5.56 -14.07 -3.51
CA PRO A 176 -6.65 -14.33 -4.44
C PRO A 176 -7.77 -13.27 -4.45
N LYS A 177 -7.83 -12.41 -3.41
CA LYS A 177 -8.82 -11.34 -3.28
C LYS A 177 -8.35 -10.01 -3.90
N LEU A 178 -7.10 -9.93 -4.35
CA LEU A 178 -6.53 -8.74 -5.01
C LEU A 178 -6.85 -8.74 -6.51
N ALA A 179 -6.86 -7.58 -7.16
CA ALA A 179 -7.08 -7.49 -8.61
C ALA A 179 -6.06 -8.26 -9.47
N LEU A 180 -4.81 -8.33 -9.01
CA LEU A 180 -3.70 -8.95 -9.74
C LEU A 180 -3.02 -10.00 -8.86
N PRO A 181 -3.67 -11.16 -8.59
CA PRO A 181 -3.14 -12.17 -7.70
C PRO A 181 -1.80 -12.74 -8.20
N ASP A 182 -1.65 -12.90 -9.52
CA ASP A 182 -0.45 -13.45 -10.15
C ASP A 182 0.82 -12.60 -9.98
N LEU A 183 0.68 -11.35 -9.52
CA LEU A 183 1.81 -10.49 -9.19
C LEU A 183 2.47 -10.90 -7.86
N PHE A 184 1.75 -11.64 -7.01
CA PHE A 184 2.10 -11.84 -5.62
C PHE A 184 2.38 -13.31 -5.28
N GLU A 185 3.50 -13.54 -4.59
CA GLU A 185 3.83 -14.84 -4.01
C GLU A 185 3.91 -14.74 -2.49
N ALA A 186 3.04 -15.47 -1.79
CA ALA A 186 2.95 -15.44 -0.32
C ALA A 186 4.29 -15.74 0.37
N GLU A 187 5.03 -16.72 -0.17
CA GLU A 187 6.34 -17.10 0.36
C GLU A 187 7.39 -16.01 0.19
N LEU A 188 7.38 -15.32 -0.96
CA LEU A 188 8.31 -14.22 -1.20
C LEU A 188 8.04 -13.05 -0.25
N ILE A 189 6.76 -12.71 -0.01
CA ILE A 189 6.36 -11.64 0.90
C ILE A 189 6.77 -11.99 2.35
N ASP A 190 6.49 -13.21 2.83
CA ASP A 190 6.91 -13.62 4.18
C ASP A 190 8.44 -13.62 4.31
N ASN A 191 9.16 -14.07 3.28
CA ASN A 191 10.62 -14.04 3.26
C ASN A 191 11.19 -12.63 3.32
N MET A 192 10.65 -11.69 2.53
CA MET A 192 11.11 -10.30 2.50
C MET A 192 10.86 -9.57 3.83
N ILE A 193 9.76 -9.85 4.52
CA ILE A 193 9.36 -9.12 5.74
C ILE A 193 9.87 -9.79 7.03
N PHE A 194 9.85 -11.11 7.12
CA PHE A 194 10.03 -11.84 8.38
C PHE A 194 11.24 -12.80 8.42
N SER A 195 11.76 -13.23 7.27
CA SER A 195 12.83 -14.25 7.26
C SER A 195 14.17 -13.67 7.71
N LYS A 196 14.76 -14.34 8.71
CA LYS A 196 16.12 -14.06 9.20
C LYS A 196 17.21 -14.69 8.31
N GLN A 197 16.80 -15.46 7.31
CA GLN A 197 17.69 -16.22 6.42
C GLN A 197 17.68 -15.66 5.00
N TYR A 198 16.81 -14.69 4.70
CA TYR A 198 16.73 -14.03 3.41
C TYR A 198 17.62 -12.78 3.42
N PRO A 199 18.84 -12.80 2.82
CA PRO A 199 19.85 -11.76 3.04
C PRO A 199 19.45 -10.36 2.56
N LEU A 200 18.62 -10.31 1.52
CA LEU A 200 18.10 -9.05 0.94
C LEU A 200 16.73 -8.66 1.52
N GLY A 201 16.26 -9.37 2.55
CA GLY A 201 15.04 -9.05 3.29
C GLY A 201 15.23 -7.93 4.30
N LEU A 202 14.12 -7.36 4.76
CA LEU A 202 14.12 -6.26 5.71
C LEU A 202 14.45 -6.73 7.13
N GLU A 203 14.09 -7.97 7.51
CA GLU A 203 14.16 -8.42 8.91
C GLU A 203 15.56 -8.32 9.51
N ILE A 204 16.60 -8.69 8.75
CA ILE A 204 17.97 -8.68 9.26
C ILE A 204 18.40 -7.26 9.62
N SER A 205 18.14 -6.30 8.73
CA SER A 205 18.48 -4.89 8.95
C SER A 205 17.61 -4.26 10.04
N CYS A 206 16.31 -4.53 10.06
CA CYS A 206 15.39 -4.06 11.10
C CYS A 206 15.78 -4.57 12.49
N GLN A 207 16.17 -5.84 12.62
CA GLN A 207 16.63 -6.38 13.91
C GLN A 207 17.95 -5.76 14.37
N LYS A 208 18.93 -5.62 13.48
CA LYS A 208 20.22 -4.98 13.81
C LYS A 208 20.06 -3.49 14.14
N ALA A 209 19.07 -2.82 13.57
CA ALA A 209 18.74 -1.44 13.91
C ALA A 209 18.09 -1.33 15.30
N THR A 210 17.20 -2.27 15.64
CA THR A 210 16.45 -2.24 16.91
C THR A 210 17.26 -2.75 18.11
N HIS A 211 18.11 -3.75 17.90
CA HIS A 211 18.83 -4.43 18.97
C HIS A 211 20.34 -4.21 18.86
N LEU A 212 20.93 -3.63 19.92
CA LEU A 212 22.37 -3.35 20.00
C LEU A 212 23.23 -4.62 19.95
N ILE A 213 22.77 -5.69 20.60
CA ILE A 213 23.45 -6.99 20.68
C ILE A 213 22.45 -8.09 20.36
N THR A 214 22.79 -8.95 19.40
CA THR A 214 21.96 -10.07 18.94
C THR A 214 22.79 -11.35 18.85
N SER A 215 22.21 -12.47 19.28
CA SER A 215 22.87 -13.80 19.29
C SER A 215 22.17 -14.84 18.42
N GLN A 216 21.06 -14.48 17.77
CA GLN A 216 20.17 -15.42 17.09
C GLN A 216 20.58 -15.73 15.65
N GLY A 217 21.37 -16.79 15.44
CA GLY A 217 21.77 -17.26 14.11
C GLY A 217 22.86 -16.43 13.44
N ASP A 218 23.48 -16.98 12.39
CA ASP A 218 24.73 -16.45 11.85
C ASP A 218 24.59 -15.06 11.20
N PHE A 219 23.47 -14.79 10.52
CA PHE A 219 23.24 -13.51 9.85
C PHE A 219 22.97 -12.34 10.81
N LEU A 220 22.41 -12.62 11.98
CA LEU A 220 22.05 -11.61 12.97
C LEU A 220 23.08 -11.48 14.09
N LYS A 221 23.95 -12.47 14.28
CA LYS A 221 24.93 -12.47 15.37
C LYS A 221 25.82 -11.23 15.30
N THR A 222 25.85 -10.46 16.37
CA THR A 222 26.74 -9.31 16.50
C THR A 222 28.20 -9.79 16.51
N GLY A 223 29.04 -9.15 15.71
CA GLY A 223 30.47 -9.46 15.63
C GLY A 223 31.21 -9.22 16.94
N ARG A 224 32.41 -9.81 17.07
CA ARG A 224 33.28 -9.60 18.24
C ARG A 224 33.69 -8.13 18.32
N MET A 225 33.56 -7.52 19.51
CA MET A 225 33.85 -6.09 19.74
C MET A 225 33.08 -5.15 18.82
N PHE A 226 31.86 -5.52 18.44
CA PHE A 226 30.97 -4.72 17.61
C PHE A 226 29.66 -4.46 18.35
N ILE A 227 29.00 -3.33 18.07
CA ILE A 227 27.63 -3.05 18.49
C ILE A 227 26.86 -2.71 17.23
N ASN A 228 25.72 -3.36 17.02
CA ASN A 228 24.95 -3.21 15.80
C ASN A 228 24.60 -1.73 15.56
N SER A 229 24.78 -1.27 14.32
CA SER A 229 24.32 0.03 13.83
C SER A 229 25.00 1.28 14.42
N ILE A 230 25.73 1.18 15.54
CA ILE A 230 26.46 2.31 16.15
C ILE A 230 27.72 2.66 15.35
N PHE A 231 28.47 1.64 14.94
CA PHE A 231 29.75 1.82 14.25
C PHE A 231 29.66 1.66 12.73
N ASN A 232 28.45 1.63 12.17
CA ASN A 232 28.26 1.51 10.73
C ASN A 232 28.75 2.78 10.03
N ASP A 233 29.51 2.62 8.93
CA ASP A 233 29.86 3.74 8.07
C ASP A 233 28.61 4.27 7.35
N PRO A 234 28.21 5.54 7.56
CA PRO A 234 27.06 6.12 6.89
C PRO A 234 27.24 6.27 5.37
N ASN A 235 28.46 6.11 4.85
CA ASN A 235 28.73 6.12 3.40
C ASN A 235 28.72 4.73 2.77
N ASN A 236 28.51 3.67 3.56
CA ASN A 236 28.36 2.34 3.02
C ASN A 236 27.04 2.22 2.24
N LEU A 237 27.15 2.16 0.92
CA LEU A 237 26.00 2.12 0.02
C LEU A 237 25.27 0.77 0.03
N ASP A 238 25.91 -0.31 0.49
CA ASP A 238 25.30 -1.64 0.58
C ASP A 238 24.11 -1.66 1.55
N GLN A 239 24.03 -0.67 2.46
CA GLN A 239 22.90 -0.49 3.37
C GLN A 239 21.59 -0.18 2.65
N TYR A 240 21.63 0.22 1.38
CA TYR A 240 20.45 0.47 0.55
C TYR A 240 19.90 -0.80 -0.12
N GLU A 241 20.72 -1.83 -0.32
CA GLU A 241 20.34 -3.00 -1.11
C GLU A 241 19.11 -3.76 -0.56
N PRO A 242 19.00 -4.06 0.76
CA PRO A 242 17.83 -4.75 1.29
C PRO A 242 16.53 -3.97 1.08
N VAL A 243 16.60 -2.64 1.19
CA VAL A 243 15.44 -1.74 1.03
C VAL A 243 14.98 -1.76 -0.41
N TYR A 244 15.84 -1.44 -1.37
CA TYR A 244 15.39 -1.31 -2.76
C TYR A 244 15.23 -2.64 -3.50
N THR A 245 15.67 -3.75 -2.90
CA THR A 245 15.32 -5.09 -3.37
C THR A 245 13.92 -5.50 -2.90
N SER A 246 13.60 -5.32 -1.61
CA SER A 246 12.38 -5.87 -1.02
C SER A 246 11.23 -4.86 -0.90
N LEU A 247 11.52 -3.63 -0.50
CA LEU A 247 10.51 -2.63 -0.18
C LEU A 247 9.62 -2.24 -1.38
N PRO A 248 10.11 -2.09 -2.63
CA PRO A 248 9.23 -1.81 -3.76
C PRO A 248 8.13 -2.87 -3.94
N TYR A 249 8.48 -4.15 -3.82
CA TYR A 249 7.53 -5.25 -3.95
C TYR A 249 6.53 -5.29 -2.78
N ILE A 250 7.02 -5.12 -1.56
CA ILE A 250 6.18 -5.01 -0.35
C ILE A 250 5.21 -3.83 -0.46
N MET A 251 5.66 -2.69 -0.99
CA MET A 251 4.81 -1.50 -1.15
C MET A 251 3.77 -1.68 -2.24
N ILE A 252 4.09 -2.35 -3.36
CA ILE A 252 3.07 -2.71 -4.36
C ILE A 252 2.00 -3.57 -3.72
N PHE A 253 2.39 -4.62 -2.99
CA PHE A 253 1.45 -5.48 -2.28
C PHE A 253 0.61 -4.68 -1.28
N THR A 254 1.24 -3.82 -0.49
CA THR A 254 0.56 -2.93 0.47
C THR A 254 -0.45 -2.03 -0.23
N THR A 255 -0.10 -1.42 -1.37
CA THR A 255 -1.02 -0.57 -2.15
C THR A 255 -2.24 -1.34 -2.62
N HIS A 256 -2.07 -2.57 -3.12
CA HIS A 256 -3.18 -3.41 -3.59
C HIS A 256 -4.07 -3.87 -2.43
N VAL A 257 -3.48 -4.27 -1.30
CA VAL A 257 -4.21 -4.62 -0.08
C VAL A 257 -5.02 -3.43 0.44
N LEU A 258 -4.42 -2.24 0.49
CA LEU A 258 -5.14 -1.03 0.93
C LEU A 258 -6.28 -0.68 -0.02
N LEU A 259 -6.04 -0.75 -1.33
CA LEU A 259 -7.05 -0.47 -2.34
C LEU A 259 -8.26 -1.41 -2.19
N GLU A 260 -8.03 -2.71 -2.01
CA GLU A 260 -9.08 -3.69 -1.70
C GLU A 260 -9.78 -3.43 -0.36
N GLY A 261 -9.01 -3.01 0.66
CA GLY A 261 -9.54 -2.73 1.99
C GLY A 261 -10.57 -1.61 1.96
N PHE A 262 -10.24 -0.52 1.27
CA PHE A 262 -11.16 0.59 1.08
C PHE A 262 -12.31 0.24 0.12
N GLN A 263 -12.07 -0.54 -0.93
CA GLN A 263 -13.12 -1.06 -1.83
C GLN A 263 -14.19 -1.87 -1.09
N LYS A 264 -13.81 -2.67 -0.08
CA LYS A 264 -14.75 -3.42 0.76
C LYS A 264 -15.62 -2.53 1.64
N LEU A 265 -15.11 -1.38 2.07
CA LEU A 265 -15.88 -0.40 2.85
C LEU A 265 -16.83 0.40 1.97
N VAL A 266 -16.30 0.96 0.88
CA VAL A 266 -17.02 1.79 -0.08
C VAL A 266 -16.59 1.41 -1.49
N ASN A 267 -17.55 1.38 -2.41
CA ASN A 267 -17.23 1.20 -3.82
C ASN A 267 -16.40 2.39 -4.34
N LEU A 268 -15.13 2.14 -4.69
CA LEU A 268 -14.24 3.14 -5.25
C LEU A 268 -14.62 3.42 -6.71
N ASN A 269 -14.23 4.61 -7.19
CA ASN A 269 -14.38 4.93 -8.60
C ASN A 269 -13.53 3.95 -9.45
N GLU A 270 -14.17 3.25 -10.38
CA GLU A 270 -13.52 2.22 -11.20
C GLU A 270 -12.30 2.77 -11.96
N ASN A 271 -12.37 4.00 -12.49
CA ASN A 271 -11.24 4.59 -13.21
C ASN A 271 -10.07 4.86 -12.26
N THR A 272 -10.33 5.33 -11.04
CA THR A 272 -9.28 5.53 -10.02
C THR A 272 -8.66 4.21 -9.61
N TYR A 273 -9.48 3.20 -9.34
CA TYR A 273 -9.04 1.86 -9.01
C TYR A 273 -8.14 1.30 -10.12
N GLN A 274 -8.60 1.32 -11.38
CA GLN A 274 -7.85 0.86 -12.53
C GLN A 274 -6.54 1.63 -12.72
N HIS A 275 -6.58 2.95 -12.57
CA HIS A 275 -5.39 3.78 -12.70
C HIS A 275 -4.31 3.45 -11.68
N ILE A 276 -4.67 3.31 -10.40
CA ILE A 276 -3.70 2.95 -9.35
C ILE A 276 -3.09 1.58 -9.68
N THR A 277 -3.93 0.57 -9.94
CA THR A 277 -3.48 -0.79 -10.23
C THR A 277 -2.59 -0.85 -11.47
N LEU A 278 -2.97 -0.21 -12.58
CA LEU A 278 -2.18 -0.22 -13.83
C LEU A 278 -0.89 0.59 -13.72
N SER A 279 -0.90 1.72 -13.00
CA SER A 279 0.31 2.51 -12.75
C SER A 279 1.30 1.75 -11.89
N THR A 280 0.85 1.02 -10.85
CA THR A 280 1.74 0.17 -10.04
C THR A 280 2.40 -0.92 -10.88
N LEU A 281 1.62 -1.63 -11.70
CA LEU A 281 2.12 -2.70 -12.58
C LEU A 281 3.07 -2.14 -13.65
N GLY A 282 2.70 -1.03 -14.28
CA GLY A 282 3.50 -0.37 -15.30
C GLY A 282 4.85 0.12 -14.78
N CYS A 283 4.88 0.69 -13.57
CA CYS A 283 6.14 1.06 -12.92
C CYS A 283 6.99 -0.17 -12.59
N TYR A 284 6.39 -1.22 -12.00
CA TYR A 284 7.09 -2.47 -11.69
C TYR A 284 7.75 -3.09 -12.93
N GLU A 285 6.98 -3.19 -14.02
CA GLU A 285 7.45 -3.68 -15.31
C GLU A 285 8.67 -2.88 -15.82
N ASN A 286 8.65 -1.55 -15.72
CA ASN A 286 9.73 -0.70 -16.23
C ASN A 286 10.99 -0.72 -15.35
N LEU A 287 10.83 -0.90 -14.04
CA LEU A 287 11.93 -0.97 -13.07
C LEU A 287 12.61 -2.34 -13.09
N PHE A 288 11.84 -3.41 -12.99
CA PHE A 288 12.37 -4.74 -12.64
C PHE A 288 12.33 -5.75 -13.79
N THR A 289 11.68 -5.42 -14.91
CA THR A 289 11.63 -6.31 -16.08
C THR A 289 12.58 -5.86 -17.19
N ASP A 290 13.09 -6.84 -17.94
CA ASP A 290 13.87 -6.61 -19.16
C ASP A 290 13.07 -5.81 -20.20
N GLY A 291 13.75 -4.88 -20.86
CA GLY A 291 13.11 -3.89 -21.74
C GLY A 291 12.27 -4.48 -22.90
N ARG A 292 12.55 -5.73 -23.31
CA ARG A 292 11.83 -6.44 -24.38
C ARG A 292 10.53 -7.10 -23.93
N LYS A 293 10.38 -7.34 -22.62
CA LYS A 293 9.22 -8.03 -22.02
C LYS A 293 8.21 -7.06 -21.40
N ARG A 294 8.26 -5.77 -21.80
CA ARG A 294 7.40 -4.71 -21.27
C ARG A 294 6.06 -4.63 -22.03
N ALA A 295 5.24 -5.68 -21.91
CA ALA A 295 3.99 -5.83 -22.65
C ALA A 295 2.98 -4.70 -22.37
N LEU A 296 2.83 -4.27 -21.11
CA LEU A 296 1.86 -3.22 -20.77
C LEU A 296 2.29 -1.88 -21.38
N THR A 297 3.56 -1.54 -21.22
CA THR A 297 4.17 -0.34 -21.81
C THR A 297 4.05 -0.32 -23.34
N GLN A 298 4.25 -1.47 -24.00
CA GLN A 298 4.09 -1.60 -25.45
C GLN A 298 2.63 -1.43 -25.88
N SER A 299 1.69 -2.00 -25.11
CA SER A 299 0.26 -1.82 -25.34
C SER A 299 -0.14 -0.35 -25.31
N TYR A 300 0.29 0.40 -24.28
CA TYR A 300 0.02 1.84 -24.19
C TYR A 300 0.73 2.68 -25.24
N ALA A 301 1.95 2.32 -25.63
CA ALA A 301 2.64 2.99 -26.74
C ALA A 301 1.85 2.88 -28.05
N LYS A 302 1.13 1.76 -28.25
CA LYS A 302 0.24 1.55 -29.39
C LYS A 302 -1.09 2.28 -29.21
N ALA A 303 -1.74 2.12 -28.06
CA ALA A 303 -3.07 2.68 -27.78
C ALA A 303 -3.06 4.22 -27.77
N PHE A 304 -2.03 4.83 -27.19
CA PHE A 304 -1.91 6.28 -27.08
C PHE A 304 -0.94 6.90 -28.10
N GLY A 305 -0.56 6.15 -29.14
CA GLY A 305 0.49 6.54 -30.09
C GLY A 305 0.28 7.90 -30.76
N GLU A 306 -0.97 8.28 -31.02
CA GLU A 306 -1.33 9.58 -31.60
C GLU A 306 -1.13 10.74 -30.62
N PHE A 307 -1.32 10.49 -29.32
CA PHE A 307 -1.15 11.45 -28.24
C PHE A 307 0.30 11.58 -27.76
N LEU A 308 1.20 10.69 -28.18
CA LEU A 308 2.63 10.72 -27.84
C LEU A 308 3.40 11.69 -28.75
N GLN A 309 3.00 12.96 -28.76
CA GLN A 309 3.65 14.05 -29.49
C GLN A 309 4.05 15.17 -28.54
N CYS A 310 5.23 15.75 -28.75
CA CYS A 310 5.71 16.86 -27.93
C CYS A 310 4.91 18.14 -28.22
N ILE A 311 4.34 18.75 -27.19
CA ILE A 311 3.58 20.01 -27.30
C ILE A 311 4.43 21.20 -27.80
N HIS A 312 5.76 21.13 -27.66
CA HIS A 312 6.67 22.21 -28.04
C HIS A 312 7.20 22.11 -29.47
N CYS A 313 7.53 20.90 -29.94
CA CYS A 313 8.16 20.71 -31.26
C CYS A 313 7.39 19.78 -32.21
N GLY A 314 6.24 19.24 -31.80
CA GLY A 314 5.37 18.37 -32.60
C GLY A 314 5.95 16.97 -32.90
N LYS A 315 7.19 16.68 -32.48
CA LYS A 315 7.82 15.38 -32.75
C LYS A 315 7.30 14.31 -31.81
N LYS A 316 7.23 13.08 -32.34
CA LYS A 316 6.84 11.89 -31.58
C LYS A 316 7.75 11.66 -30.37
N ILE A 317 7.14 11.37 -29.23
CA ILE A 317 7.82 10.95 -28.00
C ILE A 317 7.81 9.43 -27.92
N PHE A 318 8.94 8.84 -27.52
CA PHE A 318 9.03 7.39 -27.32
C PHE A 318 8.93 7.05 -25.83
N LEU A 319 8.17 6.00 -25.51
CA LEU A 319 8.09 5.43 -24.16
C LEU A 319 9.34 4.58 -23.86
N THR A 320 10.44 5.27 -23.58
CA THR A 320 11.66 4.69 -22.96
C THR A 320 11.35 4.27 -21.51
N LYS A 321 12.25 3.53 -20.84
CA LYS A 321 12.05 3.19 -19.42
C LYS A 321 11.78 4.43 -18.55
N GLU A 322 12.56 5.49 -18.77
CA GLU A 322 12.42 6.77 -18.08
C GLU A 322 11.10 7.46 -18.40
N ASN A 323 10.74 7.61 -19.69
CA ASN A 323 9.48 8.24 -20.08
C ASN A 323 8.26 7.43 -19.63
N SER A 324 8.35 6.10 -19.59
CA SER A 324 7.29 5.26 -19.03
C SER A 324 7.10 5.51 -17.55
N LEU A 325 8.18 5.56 -16.76
CA LEU A 325 8.08 5.88 -15.33
C LEU A 325 7.54 7.28 -15.09
N ARG A 326 8.00 8.29 -15.84
CA ARG A 326 7.48 9.65 -15.74
C ARG A 326 5.99 9.74 -16.14
N MET A 327 5.57 8.99 -17.15
CA MET A 327 4.15 8.89 -17.55
C MET A 327 3.27 8.44 -16.39
N TYR A 328 3.65 7.35 -15.71
CA TYR A 328 2.88 6.79 -14.60
C TYR A 328 2.97 7.62 -13.32
N MET A 329 4.16 8.15 -13.00
CA MET A 329 4.43 8.76 -11.69
C MET A 329 4.17 10.26 -11.67
N THR A 330 4.42 10.98 -12.78
CA THR A 330 4.36 12.44 -12.82
C THR A 330 3.38 13.00 -13.84
N GLY A 331 2.91 12.19 -14.80
CA GLY A 331 2.06 12.66 -15.89
C GLY A 331 2.79 13.61 -16.86
N VAL A 332 4.13 13.52 -16.91
CA VAL A 332 4.97 14.35 -17.79
C VAL A 332 5.92 13.46 -18.58
N LEU A 333 6.19 13.80 -19.84
CA LEU A 333 7.13 13.11 -20.71
C LEU A 333 8.26 14.04 -21.14
N ILE A 334 9.48 13.52 -21.30
CA ILE A 334 10.59 14.27 -21.90
C ILE A 334 10.61 14.02 -23.41
N CYS A 335 10.64 15.09 -24.20
CA CYS A 335 10.82 14.95 -25.64
C CYS A 335 12.25 14.50 -25.99
N ASN A 336 12.37 13.36 -26.68
CA ASN A 336 13.66 12.83 -27.15
C ASN A 336 14.41 13.77 -28.12
N HIS A 337 13.73 14.78 -28.70
CA HIS A 337 14.32 15.71 -29.65
C HIS A 337 14.69 17.05 -29.03
N CYS A 338 13.73 17.79 -28.46
CA CYS A 338 13.99 19.13 -27.90
C CYS A 338 14.29 19.13 -26.40
N GLN A 339 14.21 17.99 -25.72
CA GLN A 339 14.48 17.82 -24.29
C GLN A 339 13.59 18.64 -23.34
N PHE A 340 12.53 19.27 -23.85
CA PHE A 340 11.51 19.91 -23.03
C PHE A 340 10.49 18.90 -22.50
N ASP A 341 9.97 19.22 -21.32
CA ASP A 341 8.88 18.50 -20.68
C ASP A 341 7.55 18.77 -21.39
N SER A 342 6.78 17.71 -21.60
CA SER A 342 5.48 17.71 -22.24
C SER A 342 4.49 17.03 -21.31
N GLU A 343 3.45 17.75 -20.88
CA GLU A 343 2.38 17.18 -20.07
C GLU A 343 1.67 16.06 -20.84
N PHE A 344 1.31 15.00 -20.13
CA PHE A 344 0.65 13.83 -20.69
C PHE A 344 -0.45 13.34 -19.72
N PRO A 345 -1.74 13.55 -20.05
CA PRO A 345 -2.84 13.30 -19.13
C PRO A 345 -3.22 11.81 -19.08
N PHE A 346 -2.29 10.97 -18.57
CA PHE A 346 -2.41 9.52 -18.55
C PHE A 346 -3.70 9.03 -17.86
N TYR A 347 -4.02 9.57 -16.68
CA TYR A 347 -5.24 9.21 -15.95
C TYR A 347 -6.51 9.41 -16.79
N TRP A 348 -6.61 10.56 -17.46
CA TRP A 348 -7.76 10.86 -18.31
C TRP A 348 -7.81 9.95 -19.53
N LEU A 349 -6.69 9.76 -20.22
CA LEU A 349 -6.61 8.87 -21.39
C LEU A 349 -6.98 7.43 -21.04
N LEU A 350 -6.52 6.94 -19.90
CA LEU A 350 -6.85 5.62 -19.40
C LEU A 350 -8.36 5.47 -19.15
N SER A 351 -8.99 6.48 -18.53
CA SER A 351 -10.45 6.51 -18.29
C SER A 351 -11.31 6.52 -19.58
N LYS A 352 -10.71 6.85 -20.73
CA LYS A 352 -11.35 6.81 -22.05
C LYS A 352 -11.02 5.55 -22.84
N SER A 353 -10.03 4.79 -22.39
CA SER A 353 -9.64 3.55 -23.04
C SER A 353 -10.60 2.42 -22.67
N SER A 354 -10.81 1.48 -23.59
CA SER A 354 -11.59 0.26 -23.31
C SER A 354 -10.83 -0.77 -22.47
N THR A 355 -9.64 -0.44 -21.98
CA THR A 355 -8.78 -1.36 -21.23
C THR A 355 -9.30 -1.50 -19.81
N ARG A 356 -10.13 -2.51 -19.54
CA ARG A 356 -10.61 -2.86 -18.19
C ARG A 356 -9.93 -4.14 -17.71
N PHE A 357 -9.73 -4.28 -16.39
CA PHE A 357 -9.19 -5.51 -15.79
C PHE A 357 -10.17 -6.69 -15.90
N ASN A 358 -11.46 -6.39 -16.02
CA ASN A 358 -12.50 -7.40 -16.04
C ASN A 358 -13.02 -7.56 -17.46
N GLY A 359 -13.10 -8.81 -17.91
CA GLY A 359 -13.76 -9.17 -19.17
C GLY A 359 -15.21 -8.69 -19.19
N ASP A 360 -15.84 -8.80 -20.36
CA ASP A 360 -17.13 -8.23 -20.75
C ASP A 360 -18.36 -8.56 -19.84
N ASP A 361 -18.17 -9.26 -18.71
CA ASP A 361 -19.19 -9.67 -17.72
C ASP A 361 -19.23 -8.79 -16.45
N TYR A 362 -18.72 -7.55 -16.49
CA TYR A 362 -18.88 -6.58 -15.41
C TYR A 362 -20.22 -5.85 -15.53
N GLU A 363 -21.29 -6.45 -14.99
CA GLU A 363 -22.57 -5.75 -14.79
C GLU A 363 -22.42 -4.71 -13.66
N ASP A 364 -22.55 -3.43 -14.01
CA ASP A 364 -22.55 -2.26 -13.10
C ASP A 364 -23.53 -2.42 -11.91
N ASP A 365 -24.57 -3.24 -12.07
CA ASP A 365 -25.59 -3.53 -11.04
C ASP A 365 -25.12 -4.48 -9.93
N ASN A 366 -23.99 -5.19 -10.08
CA ASN A 366 -23.43 -6.05 -9.03
C ASN A 366 -22.48 -5.31 -8.07
N VAL A 367 -22.01 -4.11 -8.44
CA VAL A 367 -20.97 -3.39 -7.70
C VAL A 367 -21.45 -2.89 -6.32
N TRP A 368 -22.77 -2.67 -6.18
CA TRP A 368 -23.40 -2.31 -4.90
C TRP A 368 -23.76 -3.51 -4.03
N LYS A 369 -23.48 -4.76 -4.41
CA LYS A 369 -24.09 -5.89 -3.70
C LYS A 369 -23.31 -6.37 -2.46
N ASP A 370 -22.00 -6.11 -2.37
CA ASP A 370 -21.13 -6.81 -1.40
C ASP A 370 -20.29 -5.93 -0.46
N THR A 371 -20.36 -4.59 -0.55
CA THR A 371 -19.63 -3.72 0.40
C THR A 371 -20.32 -3.67 1.77
N ILE A 372 -19.56 -3.41 2.84
CA ILE A 372 -20.16 -3.29 4.19
C ILE A 372 -21.19 -2.16 4.22
N LEU A 373 -20.89 -1.02 3.58
CA LEU A 373 -21.82 0.10 3.46
C LEU A 373 -23.10 -0.29 2.70
N SER A 374 -23.01 -1.09 1.64
CA SER A 374 -24.20 -1.52 0.89
C SER A 374 -25.14 -2.42 1.71
N ARG A 375 -24.59 -3.26 2.60
CA ARG A 375 -25.37 -4.11 3.50
C ARG A 375 -26.25 -3.25 4.43
N MET A 376 -25.74 -2.09 4.87
CA MET A 376 -26.51 -1.16 5.71
C MET A 376 -27.79 -0.65 5.04
N PHE A 377 -27.75 -0.37 3.74
CA PHE A 377 -28.90 0.14 3.00
C PHE A 377 -29.87 -0.95 2.55
N LYS A 378 -29.42 -2.21 2.46
CA LYS A 378 -30.29 -3.36 2.19
C LYS A 378 -31.12 -3.74 3.42
N SER A 379 -30.52 -3.74 4.61
CA SER A 379 -31.20 -4.08 5.86
C SER A 379 -32.26 -3.07 6.32
N GLN A 380 -32.38 -1.90 5.67
CA GLN A 380 -33.42 -0.90 5.94
C GLN A 380 -34.67 -1.05 5.06
N LYS A 381 -34.64 -1.95 4.05
CA LYS A 381 -35.75 -2.16 3.10
C LYS A 381 -36.60 -3.40 3.40
N ASP A 382 -36.17 -4.23 4.34
CA ASP A 382 -36.92 -5.35 4.93
C ASP A 382 -37.41 -4.93 6.33
#